data_AF-A0A1E4SS42-F1
#
_entry.id   AF-A0A1E4SS42-F1
#
_cell.length_a   1.000
_cell.length_b   1.000
_cell.length_c   1.000
_cell.angle_alpha   90.00
_cell.angle_beta   90.00
_cell.angle_gamma   90.00
#
_symmetry.space_group_name_H-M   'P 1'
#
loop_
_entity.id
_entity.type
_entity.pdbx_description
1 polymer ?
#
loop_
_entity_poly.entity_id
_entity_poly.type
_entity_poly.pdbx_seq_one_letter_code
_entity_poly.pdbx_strand_id
1 'polypeptide(L)' 'MTPETARRNRCKICNKQFKRPSSLQTHYNMHTGEKIYKCEWKECGKLFSVKSNMTRHYRLHERDLKRDQEMQMRKN' A
#
# COMPACT_ATOMS: atom_id res chain seq x y z
N MET A 1 18.15 27.05 -25.72
CA MET A 1 17.44 26.94 -24.42
C MET A 1 16.37 25.86 -24.54
N THR A 2 16.58 24.66 -24.00
CA THR A 2 15.48 23.72 -23.74
C THR A 2 15.81 22.77 -22.58
N PRO A 3 15.43 23.11 -21.33
CA PRO A 3 15.39 22.13 -20.25
C PRO A 3 13.93 21.86 -19.88
N GLU A 4 13.15 21.20 -20.76
CA GLU A 4 11.71 20.95 -20.49
C GLU A 4 11.28 19.48 -20.57
N THR A 5 12.20 18.56 -20.31
CA THR A 5 11.83 17.19 -19.90
C THR A 5 12.05 16.97 -18.41
N ALA A 6 11.85 18.01 -17.60
CA ALA A 6 11.68 17.87 -16.15
C ALA A 6 10.53 16.88 -15.92
N ARG A 7 10.89 15.66 -15.49
CA ARG A 7 10.02 14.56 -15.08
C ARG A 7 8.68 15.10 -14.57
N ARG A 8 7.64 15.09 -15.42
CA ARG A 8 6.30 15.54 -15.04
C ARG A 8 5.71 14.49 -14.09
N ASN A 9 6.03 14.62 -12.80
CA ASN A 9 5.38 13.89 -11.73
C ASN A 9 3.99 14.50 -11.44
N ARG A 10 3.20 14.74 -12.49
CA ARG A 10 1.88 15.37 -12.43
C ARG A 10 0.81 14.32 -12.71
N CYS A 11 -0.24 14.31 -11.91
CA CYS A 11 -1.43 13.50 -12.17
C CYS A 11 -2.15 14.00 -13.42
N LYS A 12 -2.44 13.09 -14.35
CA LYS A 12 -3.16 13.43 -15.59
C LYS A 12 -4.66 13.67 -15.38
N ILE A 13 -5.21 13.26 -14.22
CA ILE A 13 -6.63 13.37 -13.91
C ILE A 13 -6.95 14.68 -13.18
N CYS A 14 -6.18 15.02 -12.15
CA CYS A 14 -6.43 16.22 -11.33
C CYS A 14 -5.31 17.27 -11.40
N ASN A 15 -4.31 17.09 -12.28
CA ASN A 15 -3.15 18.00 -12.44
C ASN A 15 -2.28 18.22 -11.19
N LYS A 16 -2.51 17.48 -10.10
CA LYS A 16 -1.72 17.56 -8.87
C LYS A 16 -0.28 17.12 -9.13
N GLN A 17 0.69 17.88 -8.62
CA GLN A 17 2.12 17.58 -8.77
C GLN A 17 2.66 16.84 -7.54
N PHE A 18 3.61 15.95 -7.79
CA PHE A 18 4.27 15.12 -6.79
C PHE A 18 5.78 15.24 -6.89
N LYS A 19 6.47 15.12 -5.77
CA LYS A 19 7.95 15.15 -5.75
C LYS A 19 8.57 13.85 -6.29
N ARG A 20 7.86 12.73 -6.19
CA ARG A 20 8.34 11.40 -6.56
C ARG A 20 7.36 10.68 -7.49
N PRO A 21 7.84 9.94 -8.51
CA PRO A 21 6.98 9.13 -9.39
C PRO A 21 6.15 8.09 -8.63
N SER A 22 6.71 7.46 -7.60
CA SER A 22 5.99 6.46 -6.77
C SER A 22 4.80 7.07 -6.03
N SER A 23 4.92 8.32 -5.57
CA SER A 23 3.82 9.06 -4.96
C SER A 23 2.73 9.40 -5.98
N LEU A 24 3.13 9.78 -7.20
CA LEU A 24 2.21 9.97 -8.31
C LEU A 24 1.46 8.67 -8.65
N GLN A 25 2.16 7.55 -8.79
CA GLN A 25 1.54 6.26 -9.10
C GLN A 25 0.53 5.85 -8.03
N THR A 26 0.94 5.93 -6.76
CA THR A 26 0.06 5.62 -5.62
C THR A 26 -1.20 6.48 -5.62
N HIS A 27 -1.04 7.77 -5.91
CA HIS A 27 -2.17 8.69 -6.05
C HIS A 27 -3.05 8.36 -7.26
N TYR A 28 -2.45 7.99 -8.40
CA TYR A 28 -3.18 7.60 -9.60
C TYR A 28 -4.07 6.38 -9.35
N ASN A 29 -3.56 5.38 -8.62
CA ASN A 29 -4.33 4.21 -8.20
C ASN A 29 -5.60 4.59 -7.40
N MET A 30 -5.62 5.74 -6.72
CA MET A 30 -6.82 6.22 -6.02
C MET A 30 -7.90 6.72 -6.96
N HIS A 31 -7.53 7.23 -8.14
CA HIS A 31 -8.48 7.64 -9.16
C HIS A 31 -9.03 6.45 -9.95
N THR A 32 -8.17 5.50 -10.32
CA THR A 32 -8.58 4.30 -11.07
C THR A 32 -9.26 3.26 -10.18
N GLY A 33 -9.08 3.36 -8.86
CA GLY A 33 -9.52 2.33 -7.92
C GLY A 33 -8.66 1.06 -7.99
N GLU A 34 -7.53 1.08 -8.69
CA GLU A 34 -6.62 -0.05 -8.78
C GLU A 34 -6.04 -0.39 -7.40
N LYS A 35 -6.27 -1.64 -6.96
CA LYS A 35 -5.73 -2.17 -5.71
C LYS A 35 -4.74 -3.29 -6.02
N ILE A 36 -3.49 -2.90 -6.24
CA ILE A 36 -2.44 -3.78 -6.76
C ILE A 36 -1.70 -4.54 -5.66
N TYR A 37 -1.74 -4.04 -4.42
CA TYR A 37 -1.00 -4.63 -3.32
C TYR A 37 -1.87 -5.63 -2.56
N LYS A 38 -1.66 -6.92 -2.81
CA LYS A 38 -2.35 -8.01 -2.10
C LYS A 38 -1.69 -8.29 -0.76
N CYS A 39 -2.50 -8.54 0.27
CA CYS A 39 -2.05 -9.14 1.51
C CYS A 39 -1.66 -10.59 1.25
N GLU A 40 -0.41 -10.95 1.56
CA GLU A 40 0.14 -12.30 1.35
C GLU A 40 -0.27 -13.30 2.43
N TRP A 41 -1.04 -12.87 3.44
CA TRP A 41 -1.59 -13.77 4.44
C TRP A 41 -2.63 -14.71 3.80
N LYS A 42 -2.42 -16.03 3.97
CA LYS A 42 -3.09 -17.10 3.23
C LYS A 42 -4.62 -16.95 3.17
N GLU A 43 -5.24 -16.63 4.30
CA GLU A 43 -6.71 -16.53 4.43
C GLU A 43 -7.26 -15.10 4.29
N CYS A 44 -6.42 -14.08 4.04
CA CYS A 44 -6.85 -12.68 4.03
C CYS A 44 -7.27 -12.17 2.65
N GLY A 45 -6.39 -12.31 1.65
CA GLY A 45 -6.65 -11.90 0.26
C GLY A 45 -6.95 -10.40 0.02
N LYS A 46 -6.92 -9.54 1.05
CA LYS A 46 -7.25 -8.10 0.93
C LYS A 46 -6.29 -7.37 -0.02
N LEU A 47 -6.84 -6.46 -0.82
CA LEU A 47 -6.11 -5.64 -1.77
C LEU A 47 -6.05 -4.17 -1.31
N PHE A 48 -4.92 -3.51 -1.57
CA PHE A 48 -4.66 -2.11 -1.23
C PHE A 48 -4.15 -1.32 -2.44
N SER A 49 -4.49 -0.05 -2.52
CA SER A 49 -3.95 0.89 -3.53
C SER A 49 -2.55 1.42 -3.19
N VAL A 50 -2.12 1.26 -1.92
CA VAL A 50 -0.85 1.79 -1.38
C VAL A 50 -0.08 0.69 -0.65
N LYS A 51 1.21 0.52 -0.99
CA LYS A 51 2.10 -0.49 -0.39
C LYS A 51 2.21 -0.36 1.13
N SER A 52 2.41 0.84 1.65
CA SER A 52 2.55 1.08 3.09
C SER A 52 1.30 0.69 3.90
N ASN A 53 0.11 0.86 3.32
CA ASN A 53 -1.14 0.44 3.94
C ASN A 53 -1.24 -1.09 4.02
N MET A 54 -0.89 -1.79 2.94
CA MET A 54 -0.82 -3.26 2.93
C MET A 54 0.19 -3.76 3.97
N THR A 55 1.39 -3.20 4.02
CA THR A 55 2.42 -3.60 4.99
C THR A 55 1.97 -3.37 6.43
N ARG A 56 1.32 -2.24 6.72
CA ARG A 56 0.76 -1.97 8.06
C ARG A 56 -0.31 -3.00 8.42
N HIS A 57 -1.17 -3.35 7.47
CA HIS A 57 -2.20 -4.36 7.67
C HIS A 57 -1.60 -5.76 7.91
N TYR A 58 -0.58 -6.16 7.13
CA TYR A 58 0.08 -7.46 7.29
C TYR A 58 0.63 -7.66 8.71
N ARG A 59 1.21 -6.62 9.33
CA ARG A 59 1.70 -6.66 10.72
C ARG A 59 0.60 -6.90 11.76
N LEU A 60 -0.67 -6.67 11.44
CA LEU A 60 -1.77 -6.99 12.36
C LEU A 60 -1.94 -8.51 12.46
N HIS A 61 -1.83 -9.22 11.33
CA HIS A 61 -1.89 -10.69 11.34
C HIS A 61 -0.78 -11.32 12.18
N GLU A 62 0.45 -10.77 12.13
CA GLU A 62 1.55 -11.25 12.96
C GLU A 62 1.28 -11.05 14.47
N ARG A 63 0.59 -9.96 14.84
CA ARG A 63 0.22 -9.70 16.24
C ARG A 63 -0.88 -10.65 16.70
N ASP A 64 -1.89 -10.88 15.86
CA ASP A 64 -2.99 -11.79 16.16
C ASP A 64 -2.46 -13.23 16.32
N LEU A 65 -1.56 -13.68 15.44
CA LEU A 65 -0.93 -15.00 15.56
C LEU A 65 -0.15 -15.16 16.88
N LYS A 66 0.63 -14.14 17.27
CA LYS A 66 1.37 -14.16 18.55
C LYS A 66 0.42 -14.22 19.74
N ARG A 67 -0.67 -13.46 19.70
CA ARG A 67 -1.69 -13.47 20.76
C ARG A 67 -2.36 -14.84 20.87
N ASP A 68 -2.69 -15.47 19.75
CA ASP A 68 -3.30 -16.80 19.72
C ASP A 68 -2.35 -17.86 20.30
N GLN A 69 -1.07 -17.80 19.94
CA GLN A 69 -0.02 -18.67 20.50
C GLN A 69 0.15 -18.47 22.01
N GLU A 70 0.18 -17.22 22.49
CA GLU A 70 0.24 -16.92 23.93
C GLU A 70 -0.99 -17.41 24.68
N MET A 71 -2.19 -17.27 24.12
CA MET A 71 -3.42 -17.79 24.72
C MET A 71 -3.43 -19.33 24.78
N GLN A 72 -2.84 -20.02 23.80
CA GLN A 72 -2.69 -21.47 23.82
C GLN A 72 -1.70 -21.92 24.89
N MET A 73 -0.58 -21.21 25.07
CA MET A 73 0.41 -21.52 26.12
C MET A 73 -0.13 -21.36 27.54
N ARG A 74 -1.10 -20.45 27.77
CA ARG A 74 -1.74 -20.24 29.09
C ARG A 74 -2.81 -21.29 29.43
N LYS A 75 -3.23 -22.09 28.46
CA LYS A 75 -4.26 -23.14 28.64
C LYS A 75 -3.65 -24.53 28.88
N ASN A 76 -2.34 -24.67 28.77
CA ASN A 76 -1.56 -25.82 29.21
C ASN A 76 -1.04 -25.59 30.63
#